data_AF-A0A9W8DP96-F1
#
_entry.id   AF-A0A9W8DP96-F1
#
_cell.length_a   1.000
_cell.length_b   1.000
_cell.length_c   1.000
_cell.angle_alpha   90.00
_cell.angle_beta   90.00
_cell.angle_gamma   90.00
#
_symmetry.space_group_name_H-M   'P 1'
#
loop_
_entity.id
_entity.type
_entity.pdbx_description
1 polymer ?
#
loop_
_entity_poly.entity_id
_entity_poly.type
_entity_poly.pdbx_seq_one_letter_code
_entity_poly.pdbx_strand_id
1 'polypeptide(L)' 'FECRFFHKIFEDEIGRVRGHFGPINTIAFHPDGKSFSSGGEDGYVRVHHLDPDYFKFKYE' A
#
# COMPACT_ATOMS: atom_id res chain seq x y z
N PHE A 1 5.92 4.92 10.24
CA PHE A 1 4.67 5.22 9.50
C PHE A 1 4.39 4.11 8.50
N GLU A 2 3.12 3.86 8.17
CA GLU A 2 2.72 2.66 7.43
C GLU A 2 1.59 2.96 6.44
N CYS A 3 1.65 2.36 5.25
CA CYS A 3 0.51 2.33 4.33
C CYS A 3 -0.46 1.26 4.81
N ARG A 4 -1.74 1.59 4.94
CA ARG A 4 -2.79 0.64 5.31
C ARG A 4 -3.67 0.33 4.12
N PHE A 5 -3.97 -0.95 3.95
CA PHE A 5 -4.82 -1.46 2.89
C PHE A 5 -6.16 -1.84 3.50
N PHE A 6 -7.24 -1.36 2.89
CA PHE A 6 -8.60 -1.65 3.30
C PHE A 6 -9.36 -2.31 2.17
N HIS A 7 -10.25 -3.24 2.53
CA HIS A 7 -11.21 -3.77 1.57
C HIS A 7 -12.29 -2.72 1.31
N LYS A 8 -12.40 -2.25 0.07
CA LYS A 8 -13.27 -1.13 -0.28
C LYS A 8 -14.76 -1.36 0.07
N ILE A 9 -15.24 -2.60 0.00
CA ILE A 9 -16.66 -2.92 0.21
C ILE A 9 -16.98 -3.19 1.68
N PHE A 10 -16.06 -3.84 2.41
CA PHE A 10 -16.30 -4.28 3.79
C PHE A 10 -15.71 -3.31 4.82
N GLU A 11 -14.90 -2.35 4.37
CA GLU A 11 -14.24 -1.32 5.20
C GLU A 11 -13.25 -1.89 6.24
N ASP A 12 -12.95 -3.17 6.16
CA ASP A 12 -12.00 -3.86 7.01
C ASP A 12 -10.56 -3.66 6.53
N GLU A 13 -9.63 -3.60 7.49
CA GLU A 13 -8.19 -3.55 7.21
C GLU A 13 -7.68 -4.94 6.81
N ILE A 14 -7.03 -5.04 5.64
CA ILE A 14 -6.51 -6.31 5.10
C ILE A 14 -4.99 -6.43 5.20
N GLY A 15 -4.27 -5.35 5.52
CA GLY A 15 -2.83 -5.40 5.66
C GLY A 15 -2.14 -4.05 5.78
N ARG A 16 -0.84 -4.09 6.10
CA ARG A 16 0.00 -2.90 6.29
C ARG A 16 1.37 -3.08 5.65
N VAL A 17 1.86 -2.02 5.01
CA VAL A 17 3.22 -1.95 4.48
C VAL A 17 4.00 -0.92 5.29
N ARG A 18 5.03 -1.39 5.98
CA ARG A 18 5.93 -0.57 6.81
C ARG A 18 7.19 -0.20 6.03
N GLY A 19 7.81 0.89 6.46
CA GLY A 19 9.12 1.30 5.95
C GLY A 19 9.44 2.74 6.27
N HIS A 20 8.48 3.65 6.14
CA HIS A 20 8.75 5.08 6.33
C HIS A 20 9.06 5.43 7.78
N PHE A 21 10.16 6.17 7.94
CA PHE A 21 10.62 6.71 9.21
C PHE A 21 9.88 8.01 9.56
N GLY A 22 9.26 8.67 8.58
CA GLY A 22 8.44 9.88 8.73
C GLY A 22 7.02 9.70 8.15
N PRO A 23 6.10 10.65 8.40
CA PRO A 23 4.74 10.65 7.84
C PRO A 23 4.71 10.38 6.34
N ILE A 24 3.71 9.62 5.89
CA ILE A 24 3.50 9.37 4.46
C ILE A 24 2.57 10.48 3.96
N ASN A 25 3.08 11.32 3.07
CA ASN A 25 2.39 12.51 2.58
C ASN A 25 1.66 12.27 1.26
N THR A 26 2.06 11.23 0.51
CA THR A 26 1.44 10.90 -0.78
C THR A 26 1.56 9.42 -1.09
N ILE A 27 0.56 8.90 -1.81
CA ILE A 27 0.50 7.52 -2.32
C ILE A 27 -0.08 7.57 -3.73
N ALA A 28 0.50 6.79 -4.65
CA ALA A 28 -0.01 6.65 -6.02
C ALA A 28 0.11 5.19 -6.49
N PHE A 29 -0.94 4.65 -7.10
CA PHE A 29 -0.92 3.35 -7.76
C PHE A 29 -0.52 3.51 -9.22
N HIS A 30 0.24 2.55 -9.74
CA HIS A 30 0.42 2.43 -11.17
C HIS A 30 -0.92 2.02 -11.83
N PRO A 31 -1.27 2.49 -13.04
CA PRO A 31 -2.57 2.23 -13.66
C PRO A 31 -2.91 0.75 -13.90
N ASP A 32 -1.90 -0.12 -13.97
CA ASP A 32 -2.11 -1.58 -14.10
C ASP A 32 -2.44 -2.28 -12.78
N GLY A 33 -2.38 -1.57 -11.64
CA GLY A 33 -2.68 -2.09 -10.31
C GLY A 33 -1.65 -3.05 -9.72
N LYS A 34 -0.47 -3.23 -10.34
CA LYS A 34 0.54 -4.21 -9.88
C LYS A 34 1.57 -3.64 -8.92
N SER A 35 1.66 -2.32 -8.84
CA SER A 35 2.59 -1.63 -7.96
C SER A 35 2.01 -0.31 -7.46
N PHE A 36 2.58 0.19 -6.37
CA PHE A 36 2.28 1.52 -5.86
C PHE A 36 3.56 2.18 -5.36
N SER A 37 3.52 3.51 -5.27
CA SER A 37 4.60 4.32 -4.70
C SER A 37 4.09 5.11 -3.50
N SER A 38 4.91 5.23 -2.47
CA SER A 38 4.66 6.08 -1.29
C SER A 38 5.77 7.09 -1.10
N GLY A 39 5.41 8.35 -0.87
CA GLY A 39 6.34 9.44 -0.58
C GLY A 39 6.22 9.86 0.89
N GLY A 40 7.35 9.80 1.61
CA GLY A 40 7.41 10.14 3.02
C GLY A 40 8.13 11.47 3.31
N GLU A 41 7.83 12.06 4.45
CA GLU A 41 8.56 13.19 5.03
C GLU A 41 10.00 12.81 5.43
N ASP A 42 10.31 11.51 5.48
CA ASP A 42 11.69 11.00 5.61
C ASP A 42 12.57 11.26 4.38
N GLY A 43 12.04 11.93 3.35
CA GLY A 43 12.77 12.30 2.13
C GLY A 43 12.89 11.17 1.11
N TYR A 44 12.28 10.01 1.38
CA TYR A 44 12.32 8.86 0.48
C TYR A 44 11.00 8.66 -0.26
N VAL A 45 11.11 8.19 -1.50
CA VAL A 45 10.03 7.53 -2.23
C VAL A 45 10.30 6.04 -2.21
N ARG A 46 9.30 5.25 -1.83
CA ARG A 46 9.37 3.78 -1.91
C ARG A 46 8.43 3.27 -2.98
N VAL A 47 8.94 2.37 -3.80
CA VAL A 47 8.17 1.66 -4.83
C VAL A 47 7.97 0.23 -4.37
N HIS A 48 6.72 -0.22 -4.42
CA HIS A 48 6.29 -1.51 -3.92
C HIS A 48 5.65 -2.30 -5.05
N HIS A 49 6.13 -3.51 -5.29
CA HIS A 49 5.48 -4.48 -6.16
C HIS A 49 4.61 -5.40 -5.31
N LEU A 50 3.37 -5.63 -5.76
CA LEU A 50 2.43 -6.49 -5.06
C LEU A 50 2.68 -7.94 -5.46
N ASP A 51 2.79 -8.80 -4.46
CA ASP A 51 2.97 -10.24 -4.68
C ASP A 51 1.69 -10.88 -5.25
N PRO A 52 1.81 -12.01 -5.99
CA PRO A 52 0.67 -12.73 -6.54
C PRO A 52 -0.43 -13.06 -5.52
N ASP A 53 -0.08 -13.20 -4.24
CA ASP A 53 -1.02 -13.56 -3.18
C ASP A 53 -1.96 -12.42 -2.81
N TYR A 54 -1.56 -11.16 -3.01
CA TYR A 54 -2.47 -10.01 -2.86
C TYR A 54 -3.66 -10.12 -3.82
N PHE A 55 -3.43 -10.58 -5.05
CA PHE A 55 -4.49 -10.70 -6.07
C PHE A 55 -5.36 -11.94 -5.90
N LYS A 56 -4.91 -12.93 -5.12
CA LYS A 56 -5.69 -14.15 -4.83
C LYS A 56 -6.58 -14.00 -3.59
N PHE A 57 -6.39 -12.93 -2.82
CA PHE A 57 -7.16 -12.68 -1.61
C PHE A 57 -8.66 -12.59 -1.91
N LYS A 58 -9.46 -13.34 -1.15
CA LYS A 58 -10.93 -13.37 -1.21
C LYS A 58 -11.47 -13.39 0.22
N TYR A 59 -12.54 -12.64 0.45
CA TYR A 59 -13.38 -12.83 1.63
C TYR A 59 -14.20 -14.11 1.45
N GLU A 60 -14.28 -14.90 2.53
CA GLU A 60 -15.28 -15.95 2.66
C GLU A 60 -16.65 -15.36 3.04
#